data_AF-A0AAQ4D6C9-F1
#
_entry.id   AF-A0AAQ4D6C9-F1
#
_cell.length_a   1.000
_cell.length_b   1.000
_cell.length_c   1.000
_cell.angle_alpha   90.00
_cell.angle_beta   90.00
_cell.angle_gamma   90.00
#
_symmetry.space_group_name_H-M   'P 1'
#
loop_
_entity.id
_entity.type
_entity.pdbx_description
1 polymer ?
#
loop_
_entity_poly.entity_id
_entity_poly.type
_entity_poly.pdbx_seq_one_letter_code
_entity_poly.pdbx_strand_id
1 'polypeptide(L)'
;MGVFLSRKASRRPPPTRVVKYVPERAAAPLTTLEQLLNYKDPLLCAVEPLNVTIRRGRPEDPKNLFCHDMMGGYHEDRFVHGSEDNDQYRFHHWHAINTFVYYTHNLVTIPPPGWISAAHRHGVKVLGTFMLGSDEGLAVIKAIKDAGLGPQVAEKLAFVATLGRFDGWLVSIGCRVDSSCVTFLKDFLEAITEKTHSAVPGSMVIWYDAVDTLGNATPHNELNNSNSSFFELCDGIFLNFHWTEDTLQKSAQLAGDRKADVYVGVDVFGRDTHYSGGFNTSEAVKTVRTHGLSAAIFAAGWVYETRLKNSFIKNQYRLWDFPDDICPEWRFTALPISTSFCQGLGHSRFSAGARVSSRPWFNLAKQQLQPRDQGNTLHRQCGSATVYLKDAYNGGSCLRVLFNANKQRPDEVPYFRSYYLQDKRGAEGATLDEIGVRLFYAGPDAEWCLLGQLDVKRPEESSATADPGGVAGPSKVVQDYEPVEKRPRMAEPKISVAGPEIDN
;
A
#
# COMPACT_ATOMS: atom_id res chain seq x y z
N MET A 1 -48.62 -15.20 63.44
CA MET A 1 -48.94 -15.32 61.99
C MET A 1 -49.17 -13.92 61.44
N GLY A 2 -48.59 -13.57 60.29
CA GLY A 2 -48.75 -12.25 59.66
C GLY A 2 -47.90 -12.16 58.41
N VAL A 3 -48.53 -12.16 57.24
CA VAL A 3 -47.86 -12.26 55.93
C VAL A 3 -47.41 -10.86 55.47
N PHE A 4 -46.12 -10.70 55.16
CA PHE A 4 -45.62 -9.51 54.46
C PHE A 4 -45.29 -9.83 53.00
N LEU A 5 -46.10 -9.29 52.09
CA LEU A 5 -45.93 -9.39 50.64
C LEU A 5 -44.81 -8.45 50.16
N SER A 6 -43.65 -9.01 49.81
CA SER A 6 -42.55 -8.28 49.18
C SER A 6 -42.90 -7.86 47.74
N ARG A 7 -43.29 -6.59 47.54
CA ARG A 7 -43.43 -6.00 46.20
C ARG A 7 -42.05 -5.86 45.53
N LYS A 8 -41.81 -6.59 44.44
CA LYS A 8 -40.65 -6.38 43.56
C LYS A 8 -40.72 -5.00 42.91
N ALA A 9 -39.83 -4.08 43.28
CA ALA A 9 -39.59 -2.87 42.52
C ALA A 9 -38.73 -3.21 41.28
N SER A 10 -39.22 -2.96 40.07
CA SER A 10 -38.41 -3.14 38.86
C SER A 10 -37.38 -2.01 38.74
N ARG A 11 -36.09 -2.38 38.83
CA ARG A 11 -35.02 -1.46 38.47
C ARG A 11 -35.00 -1.32 36.96
N ARG A 12 -35.37 -0.15 36.44
CA ARG A 12 -35.14 0.19 35.02
C ARG A 12 -33.62 0.12 34.77
N PRO A 13 -33.15 -0.43 33.63
CA PRO A 13 -31.75 -0.30 33.25
C PRO A 13 -31.40 1.19 33.09
N PRO A 14 -30.15 1.59 33.35
CA PRO A 14 -29.72 2.96 33.08
C PRO A 14 -29.92 3.27 31.59
N PRO A 15 -30.27 4.52 31.22
CA PRO A 15 -30.46 4.88 29.83
C PRO A 15 -29.18 4.59 29.06
N THR A 16 -29.29 3.76 28.02
CA THR A 16 -28.20 3.47 27.11
C THR A 16 -27.66 4.79 26.59
N ARG A 17 -26.41 5.11 26.94
CA ARG A 17 -25.78 6.36 26.49
C ARG A 17 -25.60 6.24 24.99
N VAL A 18 -26.56 6.76 24.22
CA VAL A 18 -26.46 6.87 22.77
C VAL A 18 -25.20 7.68 22.50
N VAL A 19 -24.14 6.99 22.08
CA VAL A 19 -22.93 7.63 21.59
C VAL A 19 -23.40 8.41 20.38
N LYS A 20 -23.49 9.74 20.50
CA LYS A 20 -23.75 10.59 19.34
C LYS A 20 -22.71 10.24 18.30
N TYR A 21 -23.17 9.81 17.13
CA TYR A 21 -22.33 9.56 15.97
C TYR A 21 -21.51 10.84 15.74
N VAL A 22 -20.21 10.76 16.02
CA VAL A 22 -19.26 11.78 15.60
C VAL A 22 -19.14 11.60 14.10
N PRO A 23 -19.42 12.62 13.26
CA PRO A 23 -19.31 12.46 11.82
C PRO A 23 -17.93 11.93 11.47
N GLU A 24 -17.87 10.85 10.70
CA GLU A 24 -16.63 10.18 10.35
C GLU A 24 -15.67 11.16 9.67
N ARG A 25 -14.51 11.37 10.28
CA ARG A 25 -13.45 12.19 9.70
C ARG A 25 -12.92 11.48 8.45
N ALA A 26 -13.11 12.12 7.31
CA ALA A 26 -12.81 11.59 5.99
C ALA A 26 -11.78 12.47 5.27
N ALA A 27 -10.84 11.83 4.57
CA ALA A 27 -10.04 12.48 3.55
C ALA A 27 -10.93 13.00 2.42
N ALA A 28 -10.59 14.17 1.90
CA ALA A 28 -11.28 14.82 0.80
C ALA A 28 -10.26 15.65 -0.01
N PRO A 29 -10.46 15.79 -1.32
CA PRO A 29 -9.69 16.71 -2.15
C PRO A 29 -10.07 18.17 -1.85
N LEU A 30 -9.24 19.10 -2.32
CA LEU A 30 -9.63 20.50 -2.46
C LEU A 30 -9.92 20.74 -3.94
N THR A 31 -11.14 21.15 -4.27
CA THR A 31 -11.62 21.27 -5.65
C THR A 31 -11.53 22.69 -6.20
N THR A 32 -11.33 23.71 -5.35
CA THR A 32 -11.22 25.12 -5.76
C THR A 32 -10.00 25.81 -5.16
N LEU A 33 -9.50 26.84 -5.84
CA LEU A 33 -8.39 27.66 -5.36
C LEU A 33 -8.70 28.31 -4.00
N GLU A 34 -9.96 28.70 -3.77
CA GLU A 34 -10.42 29.24 -2.49
C GLU A 34 -10.28 28.24 -1.34
N GLN A 35 -10.60 26.95 -1.57
CA GLN A 35 -10.43 25.90 -0.57
C GLN A 35 -8.96 25.67 -0.22
N LEU A 36 -8.05 25.73 -1.21
CA LEU A 36 -6.60 25.64 -0.98
C LEU A 36 -6.07 26.84 -0.18
N LEU A 37 -6.40 28.07 -0.59
CA LEU A 37 -5.94 29.28 0.10
C LEU A 37 -6.49 29.36 1.53
N ASN A 38 -7.74 28.93 1.75
CA ASN A 38 -8.35 28.90 3.08
C ASN A 38 -8.05 27.62 3.88
N TYR A 39 -7.26 26.67 3.37
CA TYR A 39 -6.94 25.44 4.08
C TYR A 39 -6.24 25.72 5.42
N LYS A 40 -6.86 25.23 6.50
CA LYS A 40 -6.46 25.45 7.90
C LYS A 40 -6.63 24.21 8.78
N ASP A 41 -7.61 23.37 8.48
CA ASP A 41 -8.02 22.25 9.33
C ASP A 41 -7.48 20.90 8.81
N PRO A 42 -6.36 20.40 9.36
CA PRO A 42 -5.88 19.06 9.03
C PRO A 42 -6.79 17.97 9.59
N LEU A 43 -6.78 16.82 8.93
CA LEU A 43 -7.33 15.59 9.50
C LEU A 43 -6.44 15.13 10.65
N LEU A 44 -6.79 15.55 11.87
CA LEU A 44 -6.09 15.16 13.09
C LEU A 44 -6.17 13.63 13.27
N CYS A 45 -5.12 12.95 12.86
CA CYS A 45 -4.93 11.51 12.90
C CYS A 45 -3.44 11.16 13.06
N ALA A 46 -3.16 9.94 13.49
CA ALA A 46 -1.80 9.41 13.47
C ALA A 46 -1.47 8.89 12.06
N VAL A 47 -0.32 9.30 11.54
CA VAL A 47 0.25 8.84 10.28
C VAL A 47 1.63 8.28 10.60
N GLU A 48 1.97 7.10 10.05
CA GLU A 48 3.29 6.52 10.24
C GLU A 48 4.38 7.41 9.60
N PRO A 49 5.53 7.63 10.25
CA PRO A 49 6.67 8.27 9.60
C PRO A 49 7.24 7.36 8.50
N LEU A 50 7.83 7.96 7.47
CA LEU A 50 8.51 7.21 6.39
C LEU A 50 9.60 6.31 6.98
N ASN A 51 9.51 5.00 6.73
CA ASN A 51 10.42 4.02 7.28
C ASN A 51 11.76 4.02 6.53
N VAL A 52 12.67 4.88 6.98
CA VAL A 52 14.04 5.01 6.45
C VAL A 52 14.92 3.77 6.69
N THR A 53 14.47 2.78 7.46
CA THR A 53 15.22 1.52 7.67
C THR A 53 15.04 0.51 6.54
N ILE A 54 14.24 0.84 5.51
CA ILE A 54 14.08 0.04 4.29
C ILE A 54 14.82 0.74 3.16
N ARG A 55 15.94 0.16 2.72
CA ARG A 55 16.70 0.64 1.55
C ARG A 55 15.99 0.28 0.26
N ARG A 56 15.95 1.23 -0.69
CA ARG A 56 15.29 1.12 -1.99
C ARG A 56 16.20 1.46 -3.17
N GLY A 57 17.25 0.66 -3.36
CA GLY A 57 18.28 0.89 -4.37
C GLY A 57 19.16 2.09 -4.04
N ARG A 58 19.65 2.73 -5.09
CA ARG A 58 20.43 3.97 -5.09
C ARG A 58 19.70 5.08 -5.86
N PRO A 59 20.05 6.36 -5.69
CA PRO A 59 19.40 7.46 -6.40
C PRO A 59 19.47 7.36 -7.94
N GLU A 60 20.58 6.81 -8.45
CA GLU A 60 20.84 6.59 -9.88
C GLU A 60 20.19 5.34 -10.46
N ASP A 61 19.69 4.42 -9.62
CA ASP A 61 18.96 3.25 -10.10
C ASP A 61 17.59 3.70 -10.61
N PRO A 62 17.10 3.18 -11.75
CA PRO A 62 15.75 3.49 -12.20
C PRO A 62 14.69 3.03 -11.18
N LYS A 63 13.57 3.74 -11.15
CA LYS A 63 12.54 3.68 -10.11
C LYS A 63 11.21 3.22 -10.71
N ASN A 64 10.38 2.57 -9.89
CA ASN A 64 8.99 2.28 -10.24
C ASN A 64 8.09 3.22 -9.41
N LEU A 65 7.36 4.10 -10.09
CA LEU A 65 6.32 4.94 -9.51
C LEU A 65 4.97 4.28 -9.81
N PHE A 66 4.11 4.14 -8.79
CA PHE A 66 2.74 3.66 -8.96
C PHE A 66 1.75 4.82 -8.80
N CYS A 67 1.12 5.22 -9.89
CA CYS A 67 0.10 6.27 -9.96
C CYS A 67 -1.27 5.61 -10.04
N HIS A 68 -2.05 5.67 -8.96
CA HIS A 68 -3.00 4.58 -8.72
C HIS A 68 -4.23 4.55 -9.63
N ASP A 69 -4.78 5.74 -9.95
CA ASP A 69 -6.02 5.99 -10.70
C ASP A 69 -7.07 4.87 -10.56
N MET A 70 -7.84 4.92 -9.47
CA MET A 70 -8.85 3.92 -9.11
C MET A 70 -10.19 4.62 -8.89
N MET A 71 -11.13 4.44 -9.83
CA MET A 71 -12.54 4.87 -9.76
C MET A 71 -12.83 6.31 -9.22
N GLY A 72 -11.88 7.25 -9.37
CA GLY A 72 -12.00 8.63 -8.86
C GLY A 72 -11.51 8.86 -7.42
N GLY A 73 -11.14 7.80 -6.70
CA GLY A 73 -10.57 7.84 -5.35
C GLY A 73 -11.56 8.18 -4.23
N TYR A 74 -11.03 8.27 -3.02
CA TYR A 74 -11.75 8.54 -1.78
C TYR A 74 -13.00 7.67 -1.59
N HIS A 75 -12.82 6.34 -1.68
CA HIS A 75 -13.82 5.35 -1.28
C HIS A 75 -13.73 5.15 0.24
N GLU A 76 -13.84 3.92 0.73
CA GLU A 76 -13.75 3.60 2.16
C GLU A 76 -12.36 3.86 2.75
N ASP A 77 -11.34 4.01 1.89
CA ASP A 77 -9.97 4.39 2.24
C ASP A 77 -9.84 5.84 2.74
N ARG A 78 -10.84 6.69 2.47
CA ARG A 78 -10.90 8.06 3.00
C ARG A 78 -11.07 8.11 4.52
N PHE A 79 -11.70 7.11 5.12
CA PHE A 79 -12.11 7.18 6.52
C PHE A 79 -10.93 6.94 7.46
N VAL A 80 -10.62 7.92 8.32
CA VAL A 80 -9.45 7.89 9.23
C VAL A 80 -9.45 6.67 10.16
N HIS A 81 -10.64 6.23 10.59
CA HIS A 81 -10.80 5.07 11.47
C HIS A 81 -11.07 3.76 10.70
N GLY A 82 -11.14 3.83 9.36
CA GLY A 82 -11.58 2.75 8.51
C GLY A 82 -13.10 2.59 8.52
N SER A 83 -13.60 1.54 7.88
CA SER A 83 -15.02 1.20 7.82
C SER A 83 -15.28 -0.30 8.02
N GLU A 84 -16.55 -0.72 7.98
CA GLU A 84 -16.97 -2.12 8.06
C GLU A 84 -17.01 -2.82 6.67
N ASP A 85 -16.83 -2.09 5.55
CA ASP A 85 -16.74 -2.66 4.20
C ASP A 85 -15.30 -3.11 3.92
N ASN A 86 -15.11 -4.40 3.62
CA ASN A 86 -13.80 -4.99 3.37
C ASN A 86 -13.57 -5.51 1.95
N ASP A 87 -14.45 -5.22 0.99
CA ASP A 87 -14.27 -5.51 -0.44
C ASP A 87 -13.59 -4.36 -1.18
N GLN A 88 -12.55 -3.78 -0.57
CA GLN A 88 -11.91 -2.54 -1.02
C GLN A 88 -10.60 -2.81 -1.74
N TYR A 89 -10.26 -1.96 -2.72
CA TYR A 89 -8.94 -1.99 -3.35
C TYR A 89 -7.86 -1.74 -2.31
N ARG A 90 -6.77 -2.49 -2.42
CA ARG A 90 -5.58 -2.30 -1.60
C ARG A 90 -4.33 -2.69 -2.36
N PHE A 91 -3.27 -1.97 -2.07
CA PHE A 91 -1.94 -2.33 -2.50
C PHE A 91 -1.18 -3.04 -1.38
N HIS A 92 -0.35 -4.01 -1.76
CA HIS A 92 0.48 -4.77 -0.82
C HIS A 92 1.82 -5.23 -1.43
N HIS A 93 2.10 -4.90 -2.70
CA HIS A 93 3.35 -5.20 -3.40
C HIS A 93 4.37 -4.05 -3.26
N TRP A 94 4.48 -3.48 -2.05
CA TRP A 94 5.33 -2.32 -1.80
C TRP A 94 6.81 -2.55 -2.10
N HIS A 95 7.27 -3.81 -2.14
CA HIS A 95 8.63 -4.13 -2.58
C HIS A 95 8.88 -3.73 -4.04
N ALA A 96 7.86 -3.74 -4.92
CA ALA A 96 8.00 -3.50 -6.35
C ALA A 96 8.06 -2.02 -6.75
N ILE A 97 7.84 -1.08 -5.82
CA ILE A 97 7.72 0.37 -6.12
C ILE A 97 8.56 1.25 -5.18
N ASN A 98 9.00 2.41 -5.66
CA ASN A 98 9.74 3.42 -4.89
C ASN A 98 8.83 4.54 -4.38
N THR A 99 7.86 4.94 -5.21
CA THR A 99 6.95 6.07 -4.99
C THR A 99 5.51 5.67 -5.32
N PHE A 100 4.55 6.13 -4.54
CA PHE A 100 3.12 5.98 -4.76
C PHE A 100 2.48 7.35 -4.93
N VAL A 101 1.62 7.53 -5.93
CA VAL A 101 0.85 8.77 -6.14
C VAL A 101 -0.62 8.48 -5.86
N TYR A 102 -1.21 9.21 -4.91
CA TYR A 102 -2.65 9.17 -4.71
C TYR A 102 -3.31 10.08 -5.75
N TYR A 103 -3.67 9.50 -6.90
CA TYR A 103 -4.13 10.23 -8.07
C TYR A 103 -5.66 10.33 -8.12
N THR A 104 -6.18 11.54 -8.28
CA THR A 104 -7.59 11.82 -8.62
C THR A 104 -7.69 13.05 -9.51
N HIS A 105 -8.82 13.25 -10.19
CA HIS A 105 -9.06 14.37 -11.11
C HIS A 105 -9.47 15.69 -10.42
N ASN A 106 -8.95 15.96 -9.21
CA ASN A 106 -9.26 17.17 -8.44
C ASN A 106 -8.10 18.18 -8.49
N LEU A 107 -8.39 19.46 -8.22
CA LEU A 107 -7.39 20.53 -8.17
C LEU A 107 -6.23 20.21 -7.22
N VAL A 108 -6.54 19.78 -6.00
CA VAL A 108 -5.57 19.26 -5.03
C VAL A 108 -6.07 17.93 -4.50
N THR A 109 -5.28 16.88 -4.72
CA THR A 109 -5.52 15.56 -4.14
C THR A 109 -4.65 15.38 -2.89
N ILE A 110 -5.28 15.21 -1.73
CA ILE A 110 -4.62 14.92 -0.45
C ILE A 110 -4.70 13.39 -0.21
N PRO A 111 -3.56 12.66 -0.19
CA PRO A 111 -3.57 11.22 0.04
C PRO A 111 -4.24 10.84 1.36
N PRO A 112 -5.14 9.83 1.41
CA PRO A 112 -5.75 9.42 2.66
C PRO A 112 -4.73 8.87 3.67
N PRO A 113 -4.86 9.17 4.98
CA PRO A 113 -3.92 8.74 6.02
C PRO A 113 -3.64 7.23 6.07
N GLY A 114 -4.59 6.40 5.63
CA GLY A 114 -4.43 4.95 5.51
C GLY A 114 -3.40 4.55 4.44
N TRP A 115 -3.41 5.23 3.29
CA TRP A 115 -2.44 5.02 2.21
C TRP A 115 -1.05 5.51 2.58
N ILE A 116 -0.97 6.72 3.16
CA ILE A 116 0.30 7.29 3.64
C ILE A 116 0.93 6.32 4.65
N SER A 117 0.18 5.91 5.68
CA SER A 117 0.67 5.01 6.72
C SER A 117 1.08 3.63 6.19
N ALA A 118 0.36 3.09 5.20
CA ALA A 118 0.70 1.81 4.57
C ALA A 118 2.01 1.92 3.78
N ALA A 119 2.15 2.92 2.91
CA ALA A 119 3.34 3.16 2.12
C ALA A 119 4.57 3.48 2.98
N HIS A 120 4.43 4.41 3.92
CA HIS A 120 5.49 4.86 4.82
C HIS A 120 6.05 3.72 5.66
N ARG A 121 5.20 2.85 6.21
CA ARG A 121 5.63 1.65 6.96
C ARG A 121 6.52 0.73 6.12
N HIS A 122 6.29 0.67 4.80
CA HIS A 122 7.10 -0.07 3.84
C HIS A 122 8.23 0.78 3.20
N GLY A 123 8.47 2.00 3.66
CA GLY A 123 9.53 2.88 3.14
C GLY A 123 9.27 3.39 1.72
N VAL A 124 8.00 3.55 1.31
CA VAL A 124 7.60 4.11 0.01
C VAL A 124 7.11 5.55 0.21
N LYS A 125 7.62 6.48 -0.61
CA LYS A 125 7.14 7.88 -0.60
C LYS A 125 5.72 7.99 -1.15
N VAL A 126 4.92 8.89 -0.62
CA VAL A 126 3.56 9.18 -1.09
C VAL A 126 3.42 10.61 -1.58
N LEU A 127 2.97 10.78 -2.82
CA LEU A 127 2.68 12.10 -3.39
C LEU A 127 1.16 12.31 -3.50
N GLY A 128 0.73 13.55 -3.23
CA GLY A 128 -0.56 14.07 -3.69
C GLY A 128 -0.49 14.51 -5.15
N THR A 129 -1.55 15.14 -5.65
CA THR A 129 -1.54 15.78 -6.97
C THR A 129 -1.99 17.24 -6.90
N PHE A 130 -1.37 18.11 -7.69
CA PHE A 130 -1.91 19.42 -8.06
C PHE A 130 -2.23 19.37 -9.57
N MET A 131 -3.50 19.48 -9.94
CA MET A 131 -3.91 19.23 -11.32
C MET A 131 -4.89 20.26 -11.86
N LEU A 132 -4.69 20.64 -13.11
CA LEU A 132 -5.57 21.54 -13.86
C LEU A 132 -5.86 20.93 -15.23
N GLY A 133 -7.12 20.60 -15.51
CA GLY A 133 -7.56 20.10 -16.81
C GLY A 133 -8.33 21.16 -17.61
N SER A 134 -8.32 21.00 -18.93
CA SER A 134 -9.18 21.70 -19.90
C SER A 134 -9.27 23.23 -19.72
N ASP A 135 -10.35 23.86 -20.21
CA ASP A 135 -10.51 25.33 -20.21
C ASP A 135 -10.65 25.92 -18.80
N GLU A 136 -11.23 25.16 -17.85
CA GLU A 136 -11.34 25.57 -16.44
C GLU A 136 -9.94 25.74 -15.81
N GLY A 137 -9.00 24.87 -16.19
CA GLY A 137 -7.61 24.95 -15.73
C GLY A 137 -6.90 26.24 -16.14
N LEU A 138 -7.15 26.74 -17.35
CA LEU A 138 -6.57 28.00 -17.83
C LEU A 138 -7.08 29.20 -17.02
N ALA A 139 -8.37 29.19 -16.65
CA ALA A 139 -8.94 30.23 -15.80
C ALA A 139 -8.28 30.27 -14.41
N VAL A 140 -7.99 29.10 -13.83
CA VAL A 140 -7.28 29.00 -12.54
C VAL A 140 -5.82 29.49 -12.67
N ILE A 141 -5.07 29.08 -13.70
CA ILE A 141 -3.70 29.59 -13.93
C ILE A 141 -3.69 31.12 -14.06
N LYS A 142 -4.61 31.70 -14.84
CA LYS A 142 -4.72 33.16 -14.99
C LYS A 142 -5.10 33.85 -13.68
N ALA A 143 -6.05 33.29 -12.92
CA ALA A 143 -6.41 33.82 -11.61
C ALA A 143 -5.24 33.82 -10.62
N ILE A 144 -4.41 32.76 -10.59
CA ILE A 144 -3.22 32.71 -9.73
C ILE A 144 -2.16 33.72 -10.21
N LYS A 145 -1.88 33.75 -11.51
CA LYS A 145 -0.88 34.64 -12.13
C LYS A 145 -1.23 36.12 -11.96
N ASP A 146 -2.41 36.52 -12.42
CA ASP A 146 -2.78 37.94 -12.54
C ASP A 146 -3.07 38.59 -11.17
N ALA A 147 -3.40 37.79 -10.15
CA ALA A 147 -3.49 38.23 -8.76
C ALA A 147 -2.18 38.07 -7.96
N GLY A 148 -1.09 37.61 -8.57
CA GLY A 148 0.22 37.44 -7.89
C GLY A 148 0.23 36.36 -6.80
N LEU A 149 -0.64 35.36 -6.89
CA LEU A 149 -0.86 34.35 -5.85
C LEU A 149 0.11 33.15 -5.91
N GLY A 150 0.95 33.04 -6.96
CA GLY A 150 1.86 31.90 -7.18
C GLY A 150 2.63 31.45 -5.92
N PRO A 151 3.39 32.34 -5.26
CA PRO A 151 4.10 32.01 -4.02
C PRO A 151 3.19 31.54 -2.87
N GLN A 152 2.01 32.14 -2.72
CA GLN A 152 1.04 31.78 -1.68
C GLN A 152 0.42 30.40 -1.94
N VAL A 153 0.17 30.06 -3.21
CA VAL A 153 -0.32 28.72 -3.60
C VAL A 153 0.77 27.67 -3.38
N ALA A 154 2.02 27.94 -3.74
CA ALA A 154 3.15 27.06 -3.46
C ALA A 154 3.35 26.82 -1.96
N GLU A 155 3.30 27.89 -1.14
CA GLU A 155 3.34 27.79 0.33
C GLU A 155 2.16 26.98 0.89
N LYS A 156 0.96 27.11 0.31
CA LYS A 156 -0.20 26.33 0.72
C LYS A 156 -0.09 24.85 0.36
N LEU A 157 0.47 24.51 -0.81
CA LEU A 157 0.75 23.12 -1.17
C LEU A 157 1.81 22.51 -0.24
N ALA A 158 2.90 23.23 0.06
CA ALA A 158 3.89 22.80 1.05
C ALA A 158 3.29 22.61 2.45
N PHE A 159 2.40 23.52 2.88
CA PHE A 159 1.69 23.43 4.16
C PHE A 159 0.72 22.25 4.22
N VAL A 160 -0.02 21.97 3.14
CA VAL A 160 -0.89 20.79 3.02
C VAL A 160 -0.09 19.49 3.10
N ALA A 161 1.05 19.39 2.41
CA ALA A 161 1.95 18.24 2.48
C ALA A 161 2.50 18.02 3.90
N THR A 162 2.95 19.11 4.55
CA THR A 162 3.47 19.10 5.93
C THR A 162 2.42 18.61 6.94
N LEU A 163 1.19 19.14 6.83
CA LEU A 163 0.08 18.77 7.72
C LEU A 163 -0.46 17.37 7.47
N GLY A 164 -0.56 16.96 6.20
CA GLY A 164 -0.95 15.61 5.79
C GLY A 164 0.13 14.56 6.05
N ARG A 165 1.39 14.99 6.24
CA ARG A 165 2.58 14.14 6.42
C ARG A 165 2.84 13.21 5.24
N PHE A 166 2.78 13.75 4.02
CA PHE A 166 3.15 13.06 2.78
C PHE A 166 4.25 13.83 2.03
N ASP A 167 4.91 13.16 1.10
CA ASP A 167 6.25 13.52 0.61
C ASP A 167 6.26 14.43 -0.64
N GLY A 168 5.16 15.11 -0.96
CA GLY A 168 5.10 16.10 -2.06
C GLY A 168 4.07 15.79 -3.14
N TRP A 169 4.39 16.10 -4.40
CA TRP A 169 3.38 16.42 -5.43
C TRP A 169 3.72 15.90 -6.82
N LEU A 170 2.72 15.31 -7.50
CA LEU A 170 2.68 15.27 -8.97
C LEU A 170 1.91 16.51 -9.47
N VAL A 171 2.56 17.33 -10.29
CA VAL A 171 2.00 18.57 -10.86
C VAL A 171 1.62 18.30 -12.32
N SER A 172 0.35 18.45 -12.68
CA SER A 172 -0.14 18.17 -14.05
C SER A 172 -1.06 19.27 -14.58
N ILE A 173 -0.63 19.96 -15.63
CA ILE A 173 -1.30 21.16 -16.18
C ILE A 173 -1.78 20.83 -17.60
N GLY A 174 -2.89 20.10 -17.72
CA GLY A 174 -3.49 19.69 -18.99
C GLY A 174 -4.32 20.78 -19.68
N CYS A 175 -3.91 22.05 -19.61
CA CYS A 175 -4.61 23.19 -20.24
C CYS A 175 -3.66 24.00 -21.13
N ARG A 176 -4.11 24.39 -22.33
CA ARG A 176 -3.33 25.24 -23.24
C ARG A 176 -3.19 26.62 -22.61
N VAL A 177 -1.97 27.14 -22.54
CA VAL A 177 -1.67 28.46 -21.97
C VAL A 177 -1.09 29.41 -23.02
N ASP A 178 -1.10 30.72 -22.75
CA ASP A 178 -0.35 31.69 -23.55
C ASP A 178 1.11 31.80 -23.09
N SER A 179 1.98 32.36 -23.94
CA SER A 179 3.42 32.44 -23.67
C SER A 179 3.78 33.25 -22.42
N SER A 180 2.91 34.17 -21.97
CA SER A 180 3.12 34.89 -20.70
C SER A 180 2.88 33.99 -19.49
N CYS A 181 1.96 33.03 -19.62
CA CYS A 181 1.69 32.02 -18.61
C CYS A 181 2.77 30.93 -18.58
N VAL A 182 3.48 30.64 -19.69
CA VAL A 182 4.59 29.67 -19.70
C VAL A 182 5.72 30.08 -18.75
N THR A 183 6.10 31.37 -18.75
CA THR A 183 7.12 31.89 -17.82
C THR A 183 6.64 31.74 -16.38
N PHE A 184 5.41 32.20 -16.09
CA PHE A 184 4.80 32.04 -14.77
C PHE A 184 4.72 30.57 -14.32
N LEU A 185 4.43 29.61 -15.20
CA LEU A 185 4.37 28.18 -14.84
C LEU A 185 5.74 27.63 -14.41
N LYS A 186 6.85 28.16 -14.96
CA LYS A 186 8.21 27.80 -14.54
C LYS A 186 8.50 28.33 -13.15
N ASP A 187 8.34 29.63 -12.95
CA ASP A 187 8.52 30.30 -11.65
C ASP A 187 7.63 29.65 -10.56
N PHE A 188 6.41 29.24 -10.94
CA PHE A 188 5.46 28.58 -10.06
C PHE A 188 5.84 27.13 -9.75
N LEU A 189 6.33 26.36 -10.73
CA LEU A 189 6.85 25.00 -10.51
C LEU A 189 8.08 25.04 -9.58
N GLU A 190 9.03 25.93 -9.86
CA GLU A 190 10.21 26.16 -9.01
C GLU A 190 9.80 26.51 -7.58
N ALA A 191 8.86 27.45 -7.41
CA ALA A 191 8.33 27.79 -6.10
C ALA A 191 7.63 26.61 -5.40
N ILE A 192 6.89 25.75 -6.10
CA ILE A 192 6.30 24.53 -5.51
C ILE A 192 7.41 23.59 -5.03
N THR A 193 8.45 23.36 -5.85
CA THR A 193 9.62 22.54 -5.53
C THR A 193 10.31 23.06 -4.27
N GLU A 194 10.80 24.31 -4.28
CA GLU A 194 11.54 24.92 -3.17
C GLU A 194 10.75 24.93 -1.85
N LYS A 195 9.48 25.34 -1.90
CA LYS A 195 8.64 25.42 -0.69
C LYS A 195 8.32 24.04 -0.15
N THR A 196 8.10 23.04 -1.01
CA THR A 196 7.83 21.67 -0.57
C THR A 196 9.08 21.07 0.09
N HIS A 197 10.27 21.19 -0.51
CA HIS A 197 11.53 20.71 0.10
C HIS A 197 11.86 21.42 1.41
N SER A 198 11.58 22.73 1.51
CA SER A 198 11.79 23.51 2.72
C SER A 198 10.90 23.07 3.89
N ALA A 199 9.67 22.64 3.59
CA ALA A 199 8.68 22.28 4.61
C ALA A 199 8.67 20.77 4.94
N VAL A 200 9.00 19.93 3.96
CA VAL A 200 9.03 18.45 4.07
C VAL A 200 10.41 17.96 3.61
N PRO A 201 11.38 17.79 4.53
CA PRO A 201 12.73 17.34 4.19
C PRO A 201 12.72 15.99 3.48
N GLY A 202 13.35 15.94 2.30
CA GLY A 202 13.36 14.73 1.47
C GLY A 202 12.06 14.50 0.70
N SER A 203 11.24 15.53 0.46
CA SER A 203 10.10 15.48 -0.46
C SER A 203 10.48 15.16 -1.92
N MET A 204 9.49 15.22 -2.80
CA MET A 204 9.62 15.04 -4.24
C MET A 204 8.49 15.77 -4.97
N VAL A 205 8.83 16.55 -6.00
CA VAL A 205 7.90 17.21 -6.92
C VAL A 205 8.19 16.70 -8.33
N ILE A 206 7.16 16.16 -9.00
CA ILE A 206 7.26 15.62 -10.36
C ILE A 206 6.36 16.42 -11.28
N TRP A 207 6.88 16.85 -12.43
CA TRP A 207 6.11 17.49 -13.50
C TRP A 207 5.51 16.45 -14.45
N TYR A 208 4.25 16.57 -14.85
CA TYR A 208 3.69 15.77 -15.94
C TYR A 208 3.97 16.42 -17.30
N ASP A 209 4.34 15.62 -18.29
CA ASP A 209 4.52 15.99 -19.70
C ASP A 209 3.19 16.47 -20.31
N ALA A 210 2.84 17.73 -20.04
CA ALA A 210 1.59 18.36 -20.47
C ALA A 210 1.82 19.60 -21.32
N VAL A 211 2.49 20.63 -20.77
CA VAL A 211 2.67 21.95 -21.42
C VAL A 211 4.08 22.10 -21.97
N ASP A 212 4.18 22.52 -23.23
CA ASP A 212 5.44 22.85 -23.90
C ASP A 212 5.90 24.31 -23.66
N THR A 213 7.13 24.64 -24.08
CA THR A 213 7.71 25.99 -24.00
C THR A 213 6.97 27.06 -24.81
N LEU A 214 6.00 26.69 -25.65
CA LEU A 214 5.14 27.59 -26.43
C LEU A 214 3.73 27.73 -25.84
N GLY A 215 3.38 26.92 -24.84
CA GLY A 215 2.08 26.89 -24.16
C GLY A 215 1.08 25.87 -24.74
N ASN A 216 1.48 25.01 -25.68
CA ASN A 216 0.63 23.92 -26.16
C ASN A 216 0.52 22.83 -25.09
N ALA A 217 -0.71 22.39 -24.80
CA ALA A 217 -0.98 21.28 -23.89
C ALA A 217 -1.12 19.96 -24.65
N THR A 218 -0.04 19.52 -25.29
CA THR A 218 0.02 18.26 -26.03
C THR A 218 1.24 17.48 -25.55
N PRO A 219 1.07 16.32 -24.89
CA PRO A 219 2.19 15.54 -24.39
C PRO A 219 3.17 15.13 -25.50
N HIS A 220 4.47 15.26 -25.24
CA HIS A 220 5.52 14.90 -26.17
C HIS A 220 5.79 13.39 -26.20
N ASN A 221 5.50 12.67 -25.10
CA ASN A 221 5.82 11.25 -24.89
C ASN A 221 7.35 10.99 -24.88
N GLU A 222 8.13 12.04 -24.65
CA GLU A 222 9.59 12.06 -24.59
C GLU A 222 10.06 13.28 -23.79
N LEU A 223 11.26 13.20 -23.20
CA LEU A 223 11.98 14.37 -22.71
C LEU A 223 12.74 15.01 -23.89
N ASN A 224 12.44 16.27 -24.21
CA ASN A 224 13.06 17.01 -25.31
C ASN A 224 13.26 18.50 -24.97
N ASN A 225 13.73 19.29 -25.94
CA ASN A 225 14.00 20.73 -25.76
C ASN A 225 12.73 21.56 -25.43
N SER A 226 11.53 21.02 -25.68
CA SER A 226 10.25 21.71 -25.45
C SER A 226 9.72 21.54 -24.02
N ASN A 227 10.13 20.50 -23.28
CA ASN A 227 9.69 20.25 -21.90
C ASN A 227 10.84 20.15 -20.86
N SER A 228 12.09 19.94 -21.28
CA SER A 228 13.29 19.89 -20.40
C SER A 228 13.42 21.07 -19.44
N SER A 229 13.05 22.29 -19.86
CA SER A 229 13.08 23.46 -18.98
C SER A 229 12.11 23.43 -17.79
N PHE A 230 11.16 22.48 -17.73
CA PHE A 230 10.38 22.17 -16.52
C PHE A 230 11.01 21.05 -15.69
N PHE A 231 11.64 20.06 -16.35
CA PHE A 231 12.37 18.96 -15.71
C PHE A 231 13.55 19.44 -14.85
N GLU A 232 14.22 20.53 -15.23
CA GLU A 232 15.29 21.13 -14.41
C GLU A 232 14.78 21.91 -13.18
N LEU A 233 13.48 22.17 -13.05
CA LEU A 233 12.88 22.95 -11.95
C LEU A 233 12.21 22.05 -10.88
N CYS A 234 12.35 20.73 -11.00
CA CYS A 234 11.70 19.75 -10.13
C CYS A 234 12.49 18.43 -10.07
N ASP A 235 12.09 17.50 -9.20
CA ASP A 235 12.81 16.25 -8.97
C ASP A 235 12.66 15.23 -10.11
N GLY A 236 11.71 15.40 -11.04
CA GLY A 236 11.56 14.51 -12.18
C GLY A 236 10.38 14.83 -13.10
N ILE A 237 10.30 14.11 -14.22
CA ILE A 237 9.21 14.25 -15.21
C ILE A 237 8.46 12.93 -15.41
N PHE A 238 7.13 12.98 -15.42
CA PHE A 238 6.24 11.89 -15.80
C PHE A 238 5.89 12.05 -17.29
N LEU A 239 6.42 11.18 -18.15
CA LEU A 239 6.14 11.20 -19.60
C LEU A 239 4.83 10.47 -19.93
N ASN A 240 4.12 10.96 -20.95
CA ASN A 240 2.85 10.37 -21.40
C ASN A 240 3.04 9.04 -22.18
N PHE A 241 1.93 8.33 -22.41
CA PHE A 241 1.91 6.90 -22.70
C PHE A 241 2.27 6.48 -24.15
N HIS A 242 2.33 7.40 -25.12
CA HIS A 242 2.56 7.08 -26.55
C HIS A 242 4.06 7.11 -26.93
N TRP A 243 4.92 6.51 -26.11
CA TRP A 243 6.36 6.44 -26.36
C TRP A 243 6.74 5.29 -27.31
N THR A 244 7.93 5.38 -27.90
CA THR A 244 8.57 4.31 -28.69
C THR A 244 10.03 4.15 -28.24
N GLU A 245 10.71 3.04 -28.56
CA GLU A 245 12.11 2.85 -28.14
C GLU A 245 13.06 3.98 -28.61
N ASP A 246 12.81 4.57 -29.77
CA ASP A 246 13.53 5.77 -30.24
C ASP A 246 13.30 6.99 -29.32
N THR A 247 12.07 7.23 -28.86
CA THR A 247 11.79 8.32 -27.92
C THR A 247 12.31 8.03 -26.51
N LEU A 248 12.37 6.76 -26.09
CA LEU A 248 13.06 6.35 -24.86
C LEU A 248 14.56 6.64 -24.96
N GLN A 249 15.21 6.24 -26.06
CA GLN A 249 16.62 6.48 -26.28
C GLN A 249 16.95 7.99 -26.28
N LYS A 250 16.16 8.81 -26.97
CA LYS A 250 16.30 10.27 -26.97
C LYS A 250 16.13 10.88 -25.58
N SER A 251 15.08 10.47 -24.86
CA SER A 251 14.82 10.92 -23.48
C SER A 251 15.99 10.59 -22.56
N ALA A 252 16.53 9.37 -22.67
CA ALA A 252 17.68 8.94 -21.88
C ALA A 252 18.97 9.71 -22.25
N GLN A 253 19.19 9.99 -23.54
CA GLN A 253 20.33 10.79 -23.98
C GLN A 253 20.26 12.23 -23.45
N LEU A 254 19.10 12.87 -23.50
CA LEU A 254 18.92 14.24 -23.01
C LEU A 254 18.96 14.35 -21.48
N ALA A 255 18.42 13.35 -20.76
CA ALA A 255 18.44 13.33 -19.29
C ALA A 255 19.86 13.17 -18.68
N GLY A 256 20.84 12.68 -19.45
CA GLY A 256 22.22 12.51 -18.98
C GLY A 256 22.33 11.60 -17.76
N ASP A 257 22.72 12.17 -16.62
CA ASP A 257 22.82 11.48 -15.33
C ASP A 257 21.46 11.37 -14.61
N ARG A 258 20.47 12.21 -14.96
CA ARG A 258 19.12 12.22 -14.39
C ARG A 258 18.13 11.24 -15.05
N LYS A 259 18.60 10.20 -15.76
CA LYS A 259 17.74 9.19 -16.40
C LYS A 259 16.74 8.54 -15.44
N ALA A 260 17.17 8.29 -14.20
CA ALA A 260 16.32 7.73 -13.15
C ALA A 260 15.24 8.72 -12.64
N ASP A 261 15.23 9.96 -13.09
CA ASP A 261 14.22 10.98 -12.75
C ASP A 261 13.19 11.18 -13.88
N VAL A 262 13.38 10.48 -15.02
CA VAL A 262 12.41 10.41 -16.12
C VAL A 262 11.55 9.18 -15.93
N TYR A 263 10.29 9.38 -15.51
CA TYR A 263 9.29 8.36 -15.25
C TYR A 263 8.40 8.17 -16.48
N VAL A 264 8.63 7.12 -17.24
CA VAL A 264 7.88 6.84 -18.48
C VAL A 264 6.52 6.21 -18.15
N GLY A 265 5.43 6.82 -18.62
CA GLY A 265 4.07 6.35 -18.39
C GLY A 265 3.79 4.97 -18.97
N VAL A 266 3.34 4.04 -18.11
CA VAL A 266 2.85 2.70 -18.48
C VAL A 266 1.39 2.58 -18.04
N ASP A 267 0.43 2.80 -18.94
CA ASP A 267 -1.00 2.65 -18.64
C ASP A 267 -1.40 1.17 -18.56
N VAL A 268 -1.82 0.73 -17.38
CA VAL A 268 -2.26 -0.65 -17.14
C VAL A 268 -3.60 -0.94 -17.85
N PHE A 269 -4.39 0.06 -18.23
CA PHE A 269 -5.53 -0.19 -19.13
C PHE A 269 -5.14 -0.39 -20.59
N GLY A 270 -3.95 0.08 -21.01
CA GLY A 270 -3.50 0.05 -22.40
C GLY A 270 -4.34 0.94 -23.34
N ARG A 271 -4.78 2.12 -22.86
CA ARG A 271 -5.57 3.08 -23.64
C ARG A 271 -4.63 3.86 -24.56
N ASP A 272 -4.79 3.66 -25.87
CA ASP A 272 -4.03 4.36 -26.91
C ASP A 272 -2.50 4.19 -26.76
N THR A 273 -2.04 2.97 -26.44
CA THR A 273 -0.61 2.66 -26.23
C THR A 273 -0.03 1.77 -27.32
N HIS A 274 1.28 1.91 -27.59
CA HIS A 274 2.00 1.01 -28.52
C HIS A 274 2.31 -0.37 -27.90
N TYR A 275 2.34 -0.47 -26.58
CA TYR A 275 2.44 -1.72 -25.82
C TYR A 275 1.04 -2.19 -25.36
N SER A 276 0.97 -3.45 -24.94
CA SER A 276 -0.24 -3.99 -24.29
C SER A 276 -0.22 -3.76 -22.78
N GLY A 277 -1.33 -3.26 -22.23
CA GLY A 277 -1.52 -3.12 -20.79
C GLY A 277 -1.88 -4.44 -20.09
N GLY A 278 -2.54 -4.33 -18.94
CA GLY A 278 -3.01 -5.45 -18.13
C GLY A 278 -1.84 -6.29 -17.63
N PHE A 279 -1.93 -7.61 -17.78
CA PHE A 279 -0.89 -8.53 -17.31
C PHE A 279 0.44 -8.44 -18.07
N ASN A 280 0.52 -7.66 -19.15
CA ASN A 280 1.75 -7.43 -19.92
C ASN A 280 2.48 -6.14 -19.51
N THR A 281 1.98 -5.43 -18.48
CA THR A 281 2.59 -4.21 -17.91
C THR A 281 4.07 -4.39 -17.58
N SER A 282 4.48 -5.57 -17.09
CA SER A 282 5.88 -5.88 -16.78
C SER A 282 6.80 -5.88 -18.01
N GLU A 283 6.30 -6.19 -19.20
CA GLU A 283 7.06 -6.12 -20.46
C GLU A 283 7.34 -4.66 -20.84
N ALA A 284 6.34 -3.80 -20.75
CA ALA A 284 6.50 -2.36 -20.99
C ALA A 284 7.47 -1.72 -19.97
N VAL A 285 7.34 -2.05 -18.68
CA VAL A 285 8.30 -1.63 -17.64
C VAL A 285 9.71 -2.13 -17.97
N LYS A 286 9.87 -3.36 -18.47
CA LYS A 286 11.17 -3.90 -18.87
C LYS A 286 11.80 -3.14 -20.04
N THR A 287 11.02 -2.77 -21.07
CA THR A 287 11.51 -1.94 -22.20
C THR A 287 11.92 -0.54 -21.76
N VAL A 288 11.23 0.06 -20.79
CA VAL A 288 11.65 1.33 -20.16
C VAL A 288 12.97 1.14 -19.39
N ARG A 289 13.10 0.05 -18.64
CA ARG A 289 14.30 -0.29 -17.84
C ARG A 289 15.56 -0.53 -18.67
N THR A 290 15.48 -1.12 -19.87
CA THR A 290 16.66 -1.32 -20.73
C THR A 290 17.31 -0.01 -21.19
N HIS A 291 16.56 1.09 -21.18
CA HIS A 291 17.04 2.43 -21.50
C HIS A 291 17.59 3.20 -20.28
N GLY A 292 17.58 2.58 -19.09
CA GLY A 292 18.00 3.21 -17.83
C GLY A 292 16.99 4.20 -17.25
N LEU A 293 15.76 4.23 -17.79
CA LEU A 293 14.69 5.15 -17.38
C LEU A 293 13.82 4.54 -16.27
N SER A 294 13.16 5.40 -15.51
CA SER A 294 12.17 5.00 -14.51
C SER A 294 10.81 4.73 -15.16
N ALA A 295 9.98 3.90 -14.55
CA ALA A 295 8.63 3.58 -15.04
C ALA A 295 7.54 4.18 -14.13
N ALA A 296 6.48 4.69 -14.75
CA ALA A 296 5.34 5.31 -14.11
C ALA A 296 4.07 4.49 -14.39
N ILE A 297 3.84 3.48 -13.56
CA ILE A 297 2.75 2.50 -13.70
C ILE A 297 1.44 3.19 -13.33
N PHE A 298 0.57 3.40 -14.32
CA PHE A 298 -0.65 4.19 -14.21
C PHE A 298 -1.91 3.31 -14.21
N ALA A 299 -2.91 3.67 -13.39
CA ALA A 299 -4.24 3.06 -13.39
C ALA A 299 -4.26 1.54 -13.11
N ALA A 300 -3.39 1.05 -12.21
CA ALA A 300 -3.42 -0.35 -11.77
C ALA A 300 -4.68 -0.70 -10.92
N GLY A 301 -5.61 0.24 -10.72
CA GLY A 301 -7.01 -0.05 -10.36
C GLY A 301 -7.68 -1.02 -11.34
N TRP A 302 -7.17 -1.13 -12.58
CA TRP A 302 -7.57 -2.08 -13.63
C TRP A 302 -7.92 -3.50 -13.14
N VAL A 303 -7.15 -4.10 -12.22
CA VAL A 303 -7.41 -5.48 -11.72
C VAL A 303 -8.70 -5.63 -10.91
N TYR A 304 -9.20 -4.52 -10.37
CA TYR A 304 -10.40 -4.45 -9.56
C TYR A 304 -11.59 -3.92 -10.37
N GLU A 305 -11.33 -2.99 -11.29
CA GLU A 305 -12.34 -2.38 -12.16
C GLU A 305 -12.78 -3.28 -13.31
N THR A 306 -11.85 -3.89 -14.06
CA THR A 306 -12.19 -4.40 -15.39
C THR A 306 -12.82 -5.79 -15.39
N ARG A 307 -12.25 -6.80 -14.71
CA ARG A 307 -12.79 -8.18 -14.69
C ARG A 307 -12.54 -8.92 -13.37
N LEU A 308 -13.63 -9.14 -12.62
CA LEU A 308 -13.78 -10.00 -11.43
C LEU A 308 -13.21 -9.42 -10.11
N LYS A 309 -13.96 -8.57 -9.40
CA LYS A 309 -13.71 -8.26 -7.96
C LYS A 309 -13.49 -9.53 -7.13
N ASN A 310 -14.30 -10.56 -7.37
CA ASN A 310 -14.21 -11.90 -6.75
C ASN A 310 -12.82 -12.58 -6.93
N SER A 311 -12.05 -12.18 -7.93
CA SER A 311 -10.69 -12.67 -8.22
C SER A 311 -9.60 -11.61 -8.01
N PHE A 312 -9.94 -10.44 -7.45
CA PHE A 312 -9.03 -9.30 -7.28
C PHE A 312 -7.68 -9.71 -6.69
N ILE A 313 -7.67 -10.54 -5.64
CA ILE A 313 -6.44 -11.04 -5.01
C ILE A 313 -5.54 -11.79 -6.00
N LYS A 314 -6.13 -12.71 -6.78
CA LYS A 314 -5.40 -13.51 -7.77
C LYS A 314 -4.84 -12.62 -8.89
N ASN A 315 -5.63 -11.64 -9.34
CA ASN A 315 -5.27 -10.72 -10.42
C ASN A 315 -4.21 -9.70 -9.97
N GLN A 316 -4.31 -9.17 -8.74
CA GLN A 316 -3.31 -8.27 -8.15
C GLN A 316 -1.96 -9.00 -8.03
N TYR A 317 -1.96 -10.24 -7.50
CA TYR A 317 -0.73 -11.06 -7.49
C TYR A 317 -0.15 -11.25 -8.89
N ARG A 318 -0.98 -11.54 -9.91
CA ARG A 318 -0.50 -11.75 -11.29
C ARG A 318 -0.01 -10.46 -11.96
N LEU A 319 -0.61 -9.31 -11.66
CA LEU A 319 -0.20 -8.03 -12.24
C LEU A 319 1.19 -7.61 -11.72
N TRP A 320 1.41 -7.76 -10.41
CA TRP A 320 2.63 -7.32 -9.72
C TRP A 320 3.65 -8.44 -9.53
N ASP A 321 3.54 -9.54 -10.27
CA ASP A 321 4.55 -10.63 -10.37
C ASP A 321 5.70 -10.17 -11.28
N PHE A 322 6.34 -9.07 -10.88
CA PHE A 322 7.40 -8.42 -11.65
C PHE A 322 8.72 -9.17 -11.45
N PRO A 323 9.46 -9.48 -12.53
CA PRO A 323 10.82 -10.00 -12.45
C PRO A 323 11.74 -9.17 -11.56
N ASP A 324 12.69 -9.83 -10.89
CA ASP A 324 13.63 -9.19 -9.95
C ASP A 324 14.49 -8.10 -10.60
N ASP A 325 14.78 -8.19 -11.90
CA ASP A 325 15.57 -7.22 -12.67
C ASP A 325 14.83 -5.91 -12.97
N ILE A 326 13.50 -5.87 -12.79
CA ILE A 326 12.68 -4.66 -12.96
C ILE A 326 12.07 -4.14 -11.65
N CYS A 327 12.30 -4.83 -10.53
CA CYS A 327 11.98 -4.35 -9.19
C CYS A 327 13.15 -3.51 -8.62
N PRO A 328 12.88 -2.51 -7.77
CA PRO A 328 13.95 -1.86 -7.00
C PRO A 328 14.57 -2.85 -6.00
N GLU A 329 15.83 -2.65 -5.62
CA GLU A 329 16.40 -3.32 -4.44
C GLU A 329 15.49 -3.06 -3.23
N TRP A 330 15.25 -4.07 -2.39
CA TRP A 330 14.43 -3.93 -1.19
C TRP A 330 15.07 -4.70 -0.04
N ARG A 331 15.61 -3.98 0.95
CA ARG A 331 16.39 -4.55 2.07
C ARG A 331 16.12 -3.79 3.37
N PHE A 332 15.84 -4.52 4.45
CA PHE A 332 15.85 -3.95 5.80
C PHE A 332 17.29 -3.72 6.26
N THR A 333 17.53 -2.57 6.89
CA THR A 333 18.86 -2.13 7.38
C THR A 333 18.92 -2.00 8.91
N ALA A 334 17.77 -2.09 9.58
CA ALA A 334 17.67 -2.07 11.04
C ALA A 334 16.70 -3.13 11.58
N LEU A 335 16.78 -3.34 12.88
CA LEU A 335 15.92 -4.17 13.71
C LEU A 335 15.40 -3.29 14.86
N PRO A 336 14.22 -3.58 15.45
CA PRO A 336 13.39 -4.76 15.23
C PRO A 336 12.47 -4.69 13.99
N ILE A 337 12.07 -5.86 13.49
CA ILE A 337 11.06 -6.04 12.43
C ILE A 337 9.91 -6.85 13.03
N SER A 338 8.67 -6.39 12.93
CA SER A 338 7.49 -7.13 13.42
C SER A 338 6.34 -7.10 12.41
N THR A 339 5.69 -8.24 12.20
CA THR A 339 4.47 -8.34 11.39
C THR A 339 3.64 -9.58 11.73
N SER A 340 2.32 -9.47 11.61
CA SER A 340 1.37 -10.60 11.56
C SER A 340 0.77 -10.78 10.15
N PHE A 341 1.36 -10.12 9.15
CA PHE A 341 0.93 -10.11 7.75
C PHE A 341 -0.50 -9.60 7.54
N CYS A 342 -1.03 -8.80 8.48
CA CYS A 342 -2.33 -8.18 8.34
C CYS A 342 -2.33 -7.19 7.16
N GLN A 343 -3.19 -7.40 6.16
CA GLN A 343 -3.27 -6.54 4.97
C GLN A 343 -4.08 -5.24 5.18
N GLY A 344 -4.47 -4.93 6.41
CA GLY A 344 -5.33 -3.79 6.75
C GLY A 344 -6.82 -4.08 6.64
N LEU A 345 -7.24 -5.35 6.68
CA LEU A 345 -8.65 -5.76 6.71
C LEU A 345 -8.82 -7.14 7.34
N GLY A 346 -10.07 -7.55 7.54
CA GLY A 346 -10.48 -8.94 7.75
C GLY A 346 -11.99 -9.10 7.80
N HIS A 347 -12.50 -10.33 7.72
CA HIS A 347 -13.91 -10.64 8.07
C HIS A 347 -14.15 -10.66 9.60
N SER A 348 -13.06 -10.56 10.36
CA SER A 348 -13.04 -10.58 11.83
C SER A 348 -11.76 -9.87 12.28
N ARG A 349 -11.66 -9.56 13.58
CA ARG A 349 -10.43 -9.06 14.20
C ARG A 349 -9.93 -10.03 15.25
N PHE A 350 -8.62 -10.23 15.27
CA PHE A 350 -7.90 -11.15 16.14
C PHE A 350 -6.84 -10.40 16.96
N SER A 351 -6.57 -10.93 18.15
CA SER A 351 -5.45 -10.51 19.01
C SER A 351 -4.88 -11.74 19.70
N ALA A 352 -3.56 -11.97 19.57
CA ALA A 352 -2.87 -13.16 20.03
C ALA A 352 -3.57 -14.50 19.63
N GLY A 353 -4.12 -14.57 18.41
CA GLY A 353 -4.86 -15.72 17.88
C GLY A 353 -6.32 -15.82 18.35
N ALA A 354 -6.74 -15.05 19.37
CA ALA A 354 -8.12 -15.02 19.81
C ALA A 354 -8.94 -14.03 18.96
N ARG A 355 -10.10 -14.48 18.43
CA ARG A 355 -11.03 -13.60 17.71
C ARG A 355 -11.73 -12.64 18.68
N VAL A 356 -11.33 -11.37 18.66
CA VAL A 356 -11.86 -10.28 19.50
C VAL A 356 -13.05 -9.53 18.88
N SER A 357 -13.26 -9.65 17.57
CA SER A 357 -14.48 -9.17 16.89
C SER A 357 -14.85 -10.07 15.72
N SER A 358 -16.15 -10.30 15.53
CA SER A 358 -16.71 -11.02 14.37
C SER A 358 -17.20 -10.09 13.25
N ARG A 359 -16.97 -8.78 13.35
CA ARG A 359 -17.37 -7.81 12.32
C ARG A 359 -16.31 -7.71 11.22
N PRO A 360 -16.70 -7.55 9.94
CA PRO A 360 -15.78 -7.14 8.89
C PRO A 360 -15.22 -5.75 9.20
N TRP A 361 -14.02 -5.48 8.71
CA TRP A 361 -13.38 -4.18 8.84
C TRP A 361 -12.31 -3.97 7.76
N PHE A 362 -12.08 -2.71 7.40
CA PHE A 362 -11.01 -2.23 6.52
C PHE A 362 -10.40 -0.95 7.11
N ASN A 363 -9.07 -0.91 7.22
CA ASN A 363 -8.29 0.27 7.56
C ASN A 363 -6.83 0.05 7.12
N LEU A 364 -6.42 0.70 6.02
CA LEU A 364 -5.05 0.58 5.47
C LEU A 364 -3.96 1.05 6.44
N ALA A 365 -4.25 1.97 7.38
CA ALA A 365 -3.26 2.34 8.40
C ALA A 365 -2.89 1.16 9.31
N LYS A 366 -3.70 0.09 9.36
CA LYS A 366 -3.41 -1.17 10.07
C LYS A 366 -2.74 -2.25 9.21
N GLN A 367 -2.36 -1.95 7.96
CA GLN A 367 -1.62 -2.87 7.12
C GLN A 367 -0.16 -3.02 7.61
N GLN A 368 0.20 -4.20 8.10
CA GLN A 368 1.55 -4.49 8.57
C GLN A 368 2.50 -4.84 7.42
N LEU A 369 3.80 -4.93 7.71
CA LEU A 369 4.84 -5.29 6.72
C LEU A 369 4.48 -6.58 5.98
N GLN A 370 4.49 -6.49 4.65
CA GLN A 370 4.22 -7.58 3.73
C GLN A 370 5.53 -8.23 3.25
N PRO A 371 5.54 -9.52 2.91
CA PRO A 371 6.73 -10.16 2.35
C PRO A 371 7.05 -9.63 0.93
N ARG A 372 8.29 -9.85 0.49
CA ARG A 372 8.66 -9.74 -0.93
C ARG A 372 7.94 -10.82 -1.72
N ASP A 373 8.23 -12.09 -1.40
CA ASP A 373 7.71 -13.23 -2.14
C ASP A 373 6.27 -13.54 -1.71
N GLN A 374 5.32 -13.16 -2.55
CA GLN A 374 3.89 -13.43 -2.37
C GLN A 374 3.19 -13.49 -3.73
N GLY A 375 2.33 -14.48 -3.91
CA GLY A 375 1.74 -14.80 -5.19
C GLY A 375 1.17 -16.20 -5.25
N ASN A 376 0.52 -16.51 -6.38
CA ASN A 376 0.01 -17.85 -6.68
C ASN A 376 1.12 -18.82 -7.11
N THR A 377 2.35 -18.33 -7.26
CA THR A 377 3.53 -19.09 -7.68
C THR A 377 4.73 -18.50 -6.97
N LEU A 378 5.40 -19.29 -6.13
CA LEU A 378 6.71 -18.95 -5.58
C LEU A 378 7.81 -19.37 -6.57
N HIS A 379 9.01 -18.81 -6.40
CA HIS A 379 10.18 -19.07 -7.23
C HIS A 379 10.37 -20.58 -7.53
N ARG A 380 10.53 -20.92 -8.81
CA ARG A 380 10.59 -22.31 -9.34
C ARG A 380 9.31 -23.14 -9.16
N GLN A 381 8.14 -22.52 -9.02
CA GLN A 381 6.84 -23.18 -8.87
C GLN A 381 6.73 -24.07 -7.62
N CYS A 382 7.56 -23.85 -6.61
CA CYS A 382 7.65 -24.68 -5.40
C CYS A 382 6.46 -24.52 -4.42
N GLY A 383 5.53 -23.60 -4.69
CA GLY A 383 4.40 -23.31 -3.83
C GLY A 383 3.68 -22.01 -4.19
N SER A 384 2.91 -21.48 -3.24
CA SER A 384 2.29 -20.15 -3.31
C SER A 384 2.23 -19.53 -1.91
N ALA A 385 2.34 -18.20 -1.80
CA ALA A 385 2.18 -17.48 -0.53
C ALA A 385 1.10 -16.42 -0.71
N THR A 386 -0.05 -16.61 -0.07
CA THR A 386 -1.28 -15.84 -0.32
C THR A 386 -1.92 -15.39 0.98
N VAL A 387 -2.51 -14.19 1.00
CA VAL A 387 -3.28 -13.69 2.15
C VAL A 387 -4.42 -14.64 2.53
N TYR A 388 -4.61 -14.85 3.83
CA TYR A 388 -5.68 -15.66 4.39
C TYR A 388 -6.54 -14.82 5.35
N LEU A 389 -7.84 -14.69 5.05
CA LEU A 389 -8.77 -13.76 5.71
C LEU A 389 -9.72 -14.43 6.73
N LYS A 390 -9.66 -15.76 6.88
CA LYS A 390 -10.55 -16.52 7.79
C LYS A 390 -9.97 -16.66 9.20
N ASP A 391 -8.67 -16.44 9.36
CA ASP A 391 -7.94 -16.57 10.62
C ASP A 391 -6.74 -15.59 10.64
N ALA A 392 -6.27 -15.18 11.83
CA ALA A 392 -5.11 -14.33 12.02
C ALA A 392 -4.59 -14.38 13.46
N TYR A 393 -3.30 -14.06 13.68
CA TYR A 393 -2.78 -13.89 15.04
C TYR A 393 -3.10 -12.49 15.60
N ASN A 394 -2.70 -11.43 14.89
CA ASN A 394 -3.13 -10.06 15.17
C ASN A 394 -3.68 -9.41 13.91
N GLY A 395 -4.70 -8.57 14.05
CA GLY A 395 -5.33 -7.89 12.91
C GLY A 395 -6.46 -8.74 12.31
N GLY A 396 -6.46 -8.94 11.00
CA GLY A 396 -7.60 -9.54 10.27
C GLY A 396 -7.21 -10.45 9.11
N SER A 397 -5.91 -10.64 8.88
CA SER A 397 -5.38 -11.65 7.96
C SER A 397 -4.03 -12.15 8.46
N CYS A 398 -3.65 -13.34 8.00
CA CYS A 398 -2.30 -13.89 8.08
C CYS A 398 -1.82 -14.32 6.68
N LEU A 399 -0.59 -14.82 6.56
CA LEU A 399 -0.07 -15.37 5.31
C LEU A 399 -0.25 -16.90 5.28
N ARG A 400 -0.93 -17.43 4.27
CA ARG A 400 -0.99 -18.87 3.99
C ARG A 400 0.07 -19.22 2.96
N VAL A 401 0.96 -20.15 3.32
CA VAL A 401 1.94 -20.73 2.39
C VAL A 401 1.49 -22.14 2.02
N LEU A 402 1.26 -22.39 0.72
CA LEU A 402 1.06 -23.71 0.15
C LEU A 402 2.37 -24.18 -0.49
N PHE A 403 2.64 -25.48 -0.47
CA PHE A 403 3.85 -26.07 -1.05
C PHE A 403 3.48 -27.10 -2.11
N ASN A 404 4.14 -27.04 -3.26
CA ASN A 404 3.96 -28.00 -4.35
C ASN A 404 5.03 -29.10 -4.22
N ALA A 405 4.63 -30.30 -3.80
CA ALA A 405 5.54 -31.43 -3.71
C ALA A 405 6.18 -31.77 -5.07
N ASN A 406 7.51 -31.82 -5.12
CA ASN A 406 8.22 -32.16 -6.35
C ASN A 406 8.12 -33.66 -6.65
N LYS A 407 7.26 -34.04 -7.59
CA LYS A 407 7.06 -35.43 -8.02
C LYS A 407 8.31 -36.13 -8.58
N GLN A 408 9.39 -35.39 -8.85
CA GLN A 408 10.68 -35.94 -9.30
C GLN A 408 11.73 -36.08 -8.17
N ARG A 409 11.42 -35.65 -6.94
CA ARG A 409 12.31 -35.76 -5.75
C ARG A 409 11.49 -36.09 -4.49
N PRO A 410 11.04 -37.34 -4.30
CA PRO A 410 10.21 -37.73 -3.16
C PRO A 410 10.95 -37.71 -1.80
N ASP A 411 12.29 -37.76 -1.80
CA ASP A 411 13.09 -37.97 -0.59
C ASP A 411 13.66 -36.66 0.04
N GLU A 412 13.33 -35.48 -0.49
CA GLU A 412 13.71 -34.20 0.12
C GLU A 412 12.84 -33.90 1.36
N VAL A 413 13.23 -34.45 2.52
CA VAL A 413 12.58 -34.26 3.83
C VAL A 413 12.80 -32.85 4.39
N PRO A 414 11.74 -32.13 4.80
CA PRO A 414 11.90 -30.84 5.51
C PRO A 414 11.31 -30.87 6.98
N TYR A 415 11.68 -29.88 7.85
CA TYR A 415 11.20 -29.67 9.25
C TYR A 415 10.33 -28.39 9.57
N PHE A 416 9.26 -28.41 10.42
CA PHE A 416 8.44 -27.25 10.92
C PHE A 416 8.16 -27.31 12.44
N ARG A 417 8.11 -26.14 13.09
CA ARG A 417 7.42 -25.85 14.37
C ARG A 417 6.87 -24.42 14.39
N SER A 418 5.99 -24.13 15.35
CA SER A 418 5.55 -22.76 15.64
C SER A 418 6.71 -21.87 16.10
N TYR A 419 6.68 -20.60 15.73
CA TYR A 419 7.72 -19.64 16.11
C TYR A 419 7.31 -18.82 17.34
N TYR A 420 8.10 -18.94 18.39
CA TYR A 420 8.33 -17.91 19.40
C TYR A 420 9.76 -17.41 19.13
N LEU A 421 9.98 -16.10 19.00
CA LEU A 421 11.31 -15.58 18.64
C LEU A 421 12.12 -15.16 19.86
N GLN A 422 13.38 -15.59 19.87
CA GLN A 422 14.43 -15.11 20.77
C GLN A 422 15.76 -15.10 20.00
N ASP A 423 16.29 -13.90 19.72
CA ASP A 423 17.62 -13.72 19.12
C ASP A 423 18.72 -14.05 20.15
N LYS A 424 19.76 -14.78 19.71
CA LYS A 424 21.02 -15.00 20.43
C LYS A 424 22.24 -15.00 19.50
N ARG A 425 22.46 -13.86 18.82
CA ARG A 425 23.69 -13.35 18.14
C ARG A 425 23.55 -13.29 16.61
N GLY A 426 23.32 -12.09 16.08
CA GLY A 426 23.54 -11.71 14.68
C GLY A 426 24.24 -10.34 14.60
N ALA A 427 25.11 -10.13 13.61
CA ALA A 427 25.86 -8.88 13.44
C ALA A 427 25.02 -7.79 12.75
N GLU A 428 25.41 -6.52 12.87
CA GLU A 428 24.70 -5.43 12.20
C GLU A 428 24.72 -5.55 10.67
N GLY A 429 23.57 -5.25 10.05
CA GLY A 429 23.42 -5.10 8.59
C GLY A 429 22.92 -6.33 7.82
N ALA A 430 22.75 -7.49 8.46
CA ALA A 430 22.42 -8.74 7.79
C ALA A 430 20.97 -8.83 7.21
N THR A 431 20.81 -9.38 6.00
CA THR A 431 19.51 -9.82 5.43
C THR A 431 18.86 -10.94 6.23
N LEU A 432 17.58 -11.26 5.96
CA LEU A 432 16.89 -12.40 6.59
C LEU A 432 17.66 -13.73 6.46
N ASP A 433 18.30 -14.01 5.32
CA ASP A 433 19.14 -15.20 5.15
C ASP A 433 20.49 -15.08 5.90
N GLU A 434 21.07 -13.87 5.95
CA GLU A 434 22.33 -13.57 6.66
C GLU A 434 22.18 -13.56 8.20
N ILE A 435 20.98 -13.28 8.75
CA ILE A 435 20.67 -13.49 10.19
C ILE A 435 20.16 -14.91 10.49
N GLY A 436 20.19 -15.82 9.51
CA GLY A 436 19.80 -17.22 9.70
C GLY A 436 18.29 -17.49 9.76
N VAL A 437 17.44 -16.54 9.36
CA VAL A 437 15.99 -16.77 9.18
C VAL A 437 15.76 -17.52 7.88
N ARG A 438 15.97 -18.84 7.94
CA ARG A 438 15.62 -19.79 6.89
C ARG A 438 14.34 -20.53 7.26
N LEU A 439 13.33 -20.45 6.40
CA LEU A 439 12.12 -21.25 6.52
C LEU A 439 12.40 -22.68 6.03
N PHE A 440 12.29 -23.63 6.94
CA PHE A 440 12.15 -25.05 6.64
C PHE A 440 10.67 -25.46 6.98
N TYR A 441 10.06 -26.43 6.27
CA TYR A 441 8.62 -26.85 6.27
C TYR A 441 8.41 -28.24 6.89
N ALA A 442 7.25 -28.73 7.38
CA ALA A 442 7.12 -30.19 7.65
C ALA A 442 5.74 -30.82 7.75
N GLY A 443 5.84 -32.15 7.82
CA GLY A 443 4.81 -33.13 8.06
C GLY A 443 4.63 -33.95 6.79
N PRO A 444 4.27 -35.25 6.86
CA PRO A 444 4.09 -36.04 5.65
C PRO A 444 2.89 -35.57 4.80
N ASP A 445 1.93 -34.85 5.42
CA ASP A 445 0.56 -34.72 4.89
C ASP A 445 0.00 -33.28 4.81
N ALA A 446 0.80 -32.24 5.10
CA ALA A 446 0.32 -30.86 5.15
C ALA A 446 0.67 -30.07 3.88
N GLU A 447 -0.26 -29.93 2.93
CA GLU A 447 -0.04 -29.14 1.70
C GLU A 447 0.14 -27.63 1.95
N TRP A 448 -0.15 -27.12 3.16
CA TRP A 448 -0.08 -25.70 3.51
C TRP A 448 0.06 -25.42 5.02
N CYS A 449 0.49 -24.21 5.36
CA CYS A 449 0.53 -23.67 6.73
C CYS A 449 0.08 -22.19 6.78
N LEU A 450 -0.13 -21.66 8.00
CA LEU A 450 -0.39 -20.23 8.25
C LEU A 450 0.76 -19.63 9.07
N LEU A 451 1.28 -18.48 8.63
CA LEU A 451 2.27 -17.69 9.37
C LEU A 451 1.55 -16.59 10.15
N GLY A 452 1.50 -16.74 11.48
CA GLY A 452 0.73 -15.85 12.37
C GLY A 452 1.46 -14.56 12.78
N GLN A 453 2.71 -14.64 13.23
CA GLN A 453 3.54 -13.49 13.58
C GLN A 453 5.03 -13.80 13.38
N LEU A 454 5.79 -12.78 13.01
CA LEU A 454 7.24 -12.74 12.87
C LEU A 454 7.76 -11.50 13.62
N ASP A 455 8.73 -11.68 14.53
CA ASP A 455 9.36 -10.64 15.34
C ASP A 455 10.88 -10.83 15.40
N VAL A 456 11.62 -10.12 14.54
CA VAL A 456 13.09 -10.12 14.57
C VAL A 456 13.56 -8.97 15.44
N LYS A 457 14.45 -9.22 16.41
CA LYS A 457 14.98 -8.22 17.37
C LYS A 457 16.49 -8.37 17.52
N ARG A 458 17.17 -7.35 18.07
CA ARG A 458 18.58 -7.45 18.52
C ARG A 458 18.66 -8.13 19.91
N PRO A 459 19.82 -8.66 20.35
CA PRO A 459 19.90 -9.37 21.63
C PRO A 459 19.75 -8.45 22.85
N GLU A 460 20.23 -7.20 22.73
CA GLU A 460 20.46 -6.29 23.86
C GLU A 460 19.18 -5.64 24.41
N GLU A 461 18.11 -5.55 23.60
CA GLU A 461 16.80 -5.01 24.01
C GLU A 461 16.00 -5.97 24.92
N SER A 462 16.52 -7.16 25.22
CA SER A 462 15.83 -8.18 26.03
C SER A 462 15.86 -7.94 27.54
N SER A 463 16.50 -6.87 28.02
CA SER A 463 16.78 -6.64 29.46
C SER A 463 16.06 -5.43 30.10
N ALA A 464 15.13 -4.77 29.40
CA ALA A 464 14.59 -3.46 29.81
C ALA A 464 13.06 -3.36 30.00
N THR A 465 12.38 -4.41 30.48
CA THR A 465 11.00 -4.32 31.04
C THR A 465 10.75 -5.32 32.18
N ALA A 466 11.51 -5.22 33.27
CA ALA A 466 11.09 -5.76 34.56
C ALA A 466 10.42 -4.64 35.38
N ASP A 467 9.08 -4.56 35.32
CA ASP A 467 8.30 -3.56 36.06
C ASP A 467 8.20 -3.95 37.55
N PRO A 468 8.74 -3.15 38.50
CA PRO A 468 8.80 -3.52 39.92
C PRO A 468 7.47 -3.22 40.63
N GLY A 469 6.41 -3.96 40.29
CA GLY A 469 5.10 -3.78 40.94
C GLY A 469 3.98 -4.78 40.59
N GLY A 470 4.13 -5.58 39.53
CA GLY A 470 3.12 -6.59 39.16
C GLY A 470 3.23 -7.87 39.99
N VAL A 471 2.15 -8.26 40.70
CA VAL A 471 2.08 -9.54 41.43
C VAL A 471 2.29 -10.70 40.45
N ALA A 472 3.40 -11.42 40.62
CA ALA A 472 3.75 -12.56 39.78
C ALA A 472 2.77 -13.73 39.99
N GLY A 473 1.80 -13.85 39.08
CA GLY A 473 1.12 -15.14 38.85
C GLY A 473 2.16 -16.15 38.35
N PRO A 474 2.13 -17.42 38.81
CA PRO A 474 3.21 -18.36 38.53
C PRO A 474 3.34 -18.64 37.04
N SER A 475 4.56 -18.48 36.51
CA SER A 475 4.95 -18.96 35.19
C SER A 475 4.82 -20.48 35.14
N LYS A 476 3.61 -20.97 34.81
CA LYS A 476 3.41 -22.37 34.47
C LYS A 476 4.11 -22.65 33.15
N VAL A 477 5.25 -23.33 33.23
CA VAL A 477 5.72 -24.22 32.18
C VAL A 477 4.56 -25.15 31.86
N VAL A 478 3.96 -24.99 30.68
CA VAL A 478 3.00 -25.96 30.16
C VAL A 478 3.82 -27.15 29.66
N GLN A 479 4.02 -28.12 30.55
CA GLN A 479 4.45 -29.45 30.14
C GLN A 479 3.41 -30.04 29.19
N ASP A 480 3.93 -30.86 28.28
CA ASP A 480 3.27 -31.69 27.26
C ASP A 480 1.73 -31.80 27.36
N TYR A 481 1.05 -31.22 26.36
CA TYR A 481 -0.33 -31.57 26.07
C TYR A 481 -0.37 -32.98 25.48
N GLU A 482 -0.82 -33.97 26.27
CA GLU A 482 -1.19 -35.28 25.74
C GLU A 482 -2.30 -35.13 24.67
N PRO A 483 -2.29 -35.98 23.62
CA PRO A 483 -3.29 -35.90 22.56
C PRO A 483 -4.67 -36.26 23.10
N VAL A 484 -5.62 -35.32 23.00
CA VAL A 484 -7.01 -35.54 23.39
C VAL A 484 -7.58 -36.74 22.62
N GLU A 485 -8.05 -37.74 23.35
CA GLU A 485 -8.64 -38.95 22.78
C GLU A 485 -9.77 -38.64 21.78
N LYS A 486 -9.86 -39.49 20.76
CA LYS A 486 -10.92 -39.46 19.75
C LYS A 486 -12.29 -39.51 20.42
N ARG A 487 -13.01 -38.37 20.48
CA ARG A 487 -14.45 -38.40 20.76
C ARG A 487 -15.17 -39.20 19.66
N PRO A 488 -16.11 -40.09 20.01
CA PRO A 488 -16.71 -41.02 19.07
C PRO A 488 -17.58 -40.30 18.02
N ARG A 489 -17.73 -40.95 16.86
CA ARG A 489 -18.66 -40.52 15.80
C ARG A 489 -20.06 -40.32 16.39
N MET A 490 -20.71 -39.20 16.07
CA MET A 490 -22.16 -39.09 16.29
C MET A 490 -22.87 -40.15 15.45
N ALA A 491 -23.82 -40.84 16.06
CA ALA A 491 -24.55 -41.93 15.43
C ALA A 491 -25.45 -41.42 14.30
N GLU A 492 -25.55 -42.20 13.23
CA GLU A 492 -26.51 -41.98 12.15
C GLU A 492 -27.95 -42.15 12.67
N PRO A 493 -28.92 -41.35 12.20
CA PRO A 493 -30.32 -41.54 12.53
C PRO A 493 -30.84 -42.84 11.88
N LYS A 494 -31.14 -43.85 12.70
CA LYS A 494 -31.78 -45.09 12.24
C LYS A 494 -33.16 -44.79 11.63
N ILE A 495 -33.30 -44.98 10.33
CA ILE A 495 -34.61 -45.11 9.68
C ILE A 495 -35.03 -46.58 9.81
N SER A 496 -36.08 -46.84 10.59
CA SER A 496 -36.66 -48.17 10.73
C SER A 496 -37.64 -48.44 9.58
N VAL A 497 -37.24 -49.26 8.61
CA VAL A 497 -38.17 -49.87 7.66
C VAL A 497 -38.64 -51.20 8.26
N ALA A 498 -39.88 -51.24 8.73
CA ALA A 498 -40.55 -52.48 9.09
C ALA A 498 -41.18 -53.08 7.82
N GLY A 499 -40.62 -54.18 7.33
CA GLY A 499 -41.31 -55.07 6.41
C GLY A 499 -41.93 -56.24 7.18
N PRO A 500 -43.20 -56.62 6.94
CA PRO A 500 -43.71 -57.93 7.32
C PRO A 500 -43.25 -58.99 6.31
N GLU A 501 -43.19 -60.24 6.77
CA GLU A 501 -42.70 -61.39 6.02
C GLU A 501 -43.67 -61.88 4.93
N ILE A 502 -43.13 -62.76 4.08
CA ILE A 502 -43.76 -63.42 2.94
C ILE A 502 -44.79 -64.44 3.42
N ASP A 503 -45.89 -64.61 2.68
CA ASP A 503 -46.60 -65.89 2.65
C ASP A 503 -47.25 -66.13 1.27
N ASN A 504 -46.81 -67.22 0.61
CA ASN A 504 -47.21 -67.81 -0.69
C ASN A 504 -47.29 -66.91 -1.95
#